data_AF-A0A847A3R3-F1
#
_entry.id   AF-A0A847A3R3-F1
#
_cell.length_a   1.000
_cell.length_b   1.000
_cell.length_c   1.000
_cell.angle_alpha   90.00
_cell.angle_beta   90.00
_cell.angle_gamma   90.00
#
_symmetry.space_group_name_H-M   'P 1'
#
loop_
_entity.id
_entity.type
_entity.pdbx_description
1 polymer ?
#
loop_
_entity_poly.entity_id
_entity_poly.type
_entity_poly.pdbx_seq_one_letter_code
_entity_poly.pdbx_strand_id
1 'polypeptide(L)'
;MIGLLANLFDLPWLWTGGTGTWPLGWIDTPVPPAVWVFMLGALAAVLFWGLQIMKKRKSIVILLTLVVLIVVPLYVLYGWQARVGEGVQPRYLLPLLLILLGVATYGFARDNLGFTRLQSAVIFFGVALSNSLALHNNMRRYISGLGDAGFNLNANIEWWWNMPLSPMIVWAGGSAAFALMLLGLWLWLYPKGERPGLRVTAAARADQPQATPQP
;
A
#
# COMPACT_ATOMS: atom_id res chain seq x y z
N MET A 1 20.84 -1.77 -29.71
CA MET A 1 20.50 -0.80 -28.65
C MET A 1 18.99 -0.75 -28.46
N ILE A 2 18.35 -1.86 -28.09
CA ILE A 2 16.90 -1.88 -27.98
C ILE A 2 16.49 -1.26 -26.65
N GLY A 3 15.66 -0.21 -26.72
CA GLY A 3 14.60 -0.01 -25.74
C GLY A 3 14.95 0.57 -24.37
N LEU A 4 16.16 1.01 -24.05
CA LEU A 4 16.42 1.64 -22.73
C LEU A 4 15.50 2.86 -22.49
N LEU A 5 15.39 3.72 -23.50
CA LEU A 5 14.52 4.89 -23.46
C LEU A 5 13.03 4.49 -23.42
N ALA A 6 12.63 3.45 -24.15
CA ALA A 6 11.27 2.91 -24.09
C ALA A 6 10.94 2.35 -22.69
N ASN A 7 11.81 1.50 -22.16
CA ASN A 7 11.70 0.93 -20.82
C ASN A 7 11.63 2.02 -19.74
N LEU A 8 12.39 3.11 -19.89
CA LEU A 8 12.32 4.26 -18.97
C LEU A 8 10.92 4.87 -18.95
N PHE A 9 10.27 5.01 -20.12
CA PHE A 9 8.89 5.49 -20.21
C PHE A 9 7.85 4.46 -19.76
N ASP A 10 8.16 3.16 -19.85
CA ASP A 10 7.29 2.08 -19.40
C ASP A 10 7.43 1.75 -17.90
N LEU A 11 8.46 2.28 -17.21
CA LEU A 11 8.67 2.05 -15.77
C LEU A 11 7.45 2.36 -14.89
N PRO A 12 6.66 3.43 -15.11
CA PRO A 12 5.45 3.66 -14.34
C PRO A 12 4.46 2.49 -14.41
N TRP A 13 4.38 1.79 -15.55
CA TRP A 13 3.55 0.60 -15.67
C TRP A 13 4.09 -0.56 -14.82
N LEU A 14 5.42 -0.70 -14.71
CA LEU A 14 6.05 -1.67 -13.81
C LEU A 14 5.84 -1.33 -12.33
N TRP A 15 5.95 -0.06 -11.93
CA TRP A 15 5.76 0.39 -10.55
C TRP A 15 4.32 0.20 -10.07
N THR A 16 3.36 0.54 -10.92
CA THR A 16 1.93 0.40 -10.61
C THR A 16 1.44 -1.03 -10.68
N GLY A 17 2.20 -1.95 -11.28
CA GLY A 17 1.81 -3.36 -11.33
C GLY A 17 1.57 -3.98 -9.94
N GLY A 18 2.32 -3.54 -8.93
CA GLY A 18 2.15 -3.96 -7.54
C GLY A 18 0.85 -3.49 -6.88
N THR A 19 0.17 -2.49 -7.45
CA THR A 19 -1.15 -2.02 -6.99
C THR A 19 -2.29 -2.78 -7.66
N GLY A 20 -2.02 -3.75 -8.54
CA GLY A 20 -3.03 -4.58 -9.20
C GLY A 20 -3.32 -4.20 -10.65
N THR A 21 -2.51 -3.34 -11.28
CA THR A 21 -2.59 -3.13 -12.74
C THR A 21 -2.04 -4.33 -13.52
N TRP A 22 -1.27 -5.19 -12.85
CA TRP A 22 -0.80 -6.47 -13.38
C TRP A 22 -1.51 -7.64 -12.68
N PRO A 23 -1.70 -8.77 -13.37
CA PRO A 23 -2.25 -9.99 -12.77
C PRO A 23 -1.38 -10.54 -11.62
N LEU A 24 -2.02 -11.27 -10.68
CA LEU A 24 -1.34 -11.99 -9.59
C LEU A 24 -0.73 -13.31 -10.11
N GLY A 25 -0.15 -14.10 -9.20
CA GLY A 25 0.39 -15.41 -9.54
C GLY A 25 1.52 -15.28 -10.56
N TRP A 26 1.55 -16.10 -11.58
CA TRP A 26 2.50 -16.01 -12.70
C TRP A 26 1.90 -15.22 -13.87
N ILE A 27 1.31 -14.05 -13.57
CA ILE A 27 0.62 -13.18 -14.53
C ILE A 27 -0.67 -13.85 -15.09
N ASP A 28 -1.16 -14.90 -14.44
CA ASP A 28 -2.27 -15.72 -14.90
C ASP A 28 -3.60 -15.43 -14.17
N THR A 29 -3.54 -14.65 -13.09
CA THR A 29 -4.70 -14.35 -12.25
C THR A 29 -5.10 -12.88 -12.40
N PRO A 30 -6.08 -12.55 -13.27
CA PRO A 30 -6.47 -11.17 -13.50
C PRO A 30 -7.00 -10.54 -12.21
N VAL A 31 -6.66 -9.28 -12.01
CA VAL A 31 -7.11 -8.51 -10.85
C VAL A 31 -8.32 -7.66 -11.26
N PRO A 32 -9.42 -7.66 -10.49
CA PRO A 32 -10.56 -6.80 -10.78
C PRO A 32 -10.15 -5.31 -10.83
N PRO A 33 -10.64 -4.51 -11.79
CA PRO A 33 -10.18 -3.11 -11.95
C PRO A 33 -10.33 -2.23 -10.70
N ALA A 34 -11.36 -2.50 -9.89
CA ALA A 34 -11.57 -1.78 -8.64
C ALA A 34 -10.34 -1.83 -7.71
N VAL A 35 -9.60 -2.95 -7.69
CA VAL A 35 -8.42 -3.12 -6.82
C VAL A 35 -7.35 -2.09 -7.16
N TRP A 36 -6.99 -1.93 -8.43
CA TRP A 36 -5.92 -1.01 -8.79
C TRP A 36 -6.33 0.45 -8.63
N VAL A 37 -7.62 0.77 -8.82
CA VAL A 37 -8.14 2.12 -8.55
C VAL A 37 -7.95 2.47 -7.07
N PHE A 38 -8.35 1.59 -6.15
CA PHE A 38 -8.23 1.85 -4.72
C PHE A 38 -6.78 1.81 -4.23
N MET A 39 -5.98 0.83 -4.65
CA MET A 39 -4.60 0.67 -4.21
C MET A 39 -3.68 1.77 -4.76
N LEU A 40 -3.83 2.13 -6.03
CA LEU A 40 -3.06 3.23 -6.62
C LEU A 40 -3.45 4.57 -5.99
N GLY A 41 -4.75 4.79 -5.75
CA GLY A 41 -5.25 5.96 -5.03
C GLY A 41 -4.69 6.07 -3.61
N ALA A 42 -4.69 4.96 -2.85
CA ALA A 42 -4.10 4.91 -1.52
C ALA A 42 -2.59 5.18 -1.53
N LEU A 43 -1.85 4.53 -2.44
CA LEU A 43 -0.41 4.75 -2.60
C LEU A 43 -0.09 6.21 -2.92
N ALA A 44 -0.78 6.79 -3.91
CA ALA A 44 -0.59 8.18 -4.32
C ALA A 44 -0.95 9.15 -3.19
N ALA A 45 -2.08 8.95 -2.51
CA ALA A 45 -2.53 9.81 -1.42
C ALA A 45 -1.51 9.82 -0.26
N VAL A 46 -1.03 8.65 0.15
CA VAL A 46 -0.08 8.55 1.27
C VAL A 46 1.30 9.10 0.89
N LEU A 47 1.80 8.80 -0.31
CA LEU A 47 3.08 9.36 -0.78
C LEU A 47 3.01 10.88 -0.87
N PHE A 48 1.97 11.42 -1.51
CA PHE A 48 1.78 12.86 -1.64
C PHE A 48 1.66 13.55 -0.28
N TRP A 49 0.87 12.97 0.63
CA TRP A 49 0.75 13.47 2.00
C TRP A 49 2.09 13.45 2.75
N GLY A 50 2.89 12.40 2.53
CA GLY A 50 4.22 12.26 3.09
C GLY A 50 5.19 13.39 2.76
N LEU A 51 4.97 14.09 1.65
CA LEU A 51 5.80 15.21 1.21
C LEU A 51 5.56 16.51 2.00
N GLN A 52 4.55 16.57 2.87
CA GLN A 52 4.28 17.76 3.70
C GLN A 52 5.43 18.11 4.65
N ILE A 53 6.13 17.10 5.19
CA ILE A 53 7.22 17.28 6.15
C ILE A 53 8.51 16.76 5.53
N MET A 54 9.34 17.66 5.02
CA MET A 54 10.59 17.32 4.33
C MET A 54 11.81 17.88 5.06
N LYS A 55 12.56 16.98 5.72
CA LYS A 55 13.89 17.28 6.27
C LYS A 55 14.95 16.91 5.23
N LYS A 56 16.10 17.60 5.22
CA LYS A 56 17.21 17.33 4.29
C LYS A 56 17.56 15.83 4.17
N ARG A 57 17.71 15.14 5.33
CA ARG A 57 18.01 13.69 5.36
C ARG A 57 16.90 12.85 4.71
N LYS A 58 15.63 13.13 5.00
CA LYS A 58 14.48 12.44 4.40
C LYS A 58 14.46 12.63 2.88
N SER A 59 14.67 13.86 2.41
CA SER A 59 14.71 14.17 0.97
C SER A 59 15.81 13.37 0.26
N ILE A 60 17.01 13.26 0.85
CA ILE A 60 18.11 12.47 0.30
C ILE A 60 17.71 10.99 0.21
N VAL A 61 17.13 10.41 1.26
CA VAL A 61 16.73 8.99 1.26
C VAL A 61 15.62 8.72 0.23
N ILE A 62 14.63 9.62 0.11
CA ILE A 62 13.58 9.52 -0.92
C ILE A 62 14.21 9.55 -2.31
N LEU A 63 15.10 10.51 -2.57
CA LEU A 63 15.79 10.64 -3.85
C LEU A 63 16.60 9.37 -4.19
N LEU A 64 17.39 8.86 -3.25
CA LEU A 64 18.17 7.64 -3.44
C LEU A 64 17.26 6.44 -3.71
N THR A 65 16.14 6.31 -2.98
CA THR A 65 15.18 5.23 -3.19
C THR A 65 14.53 5.30 -4.59
N LEU A 66 14.18 6.51 -5.05
CA LEU A 66 13.67 6.73 -6.41
C LEU A 66 14.72 6.38 -7.48
N VAL A 67 15.97 6.77 -7.27
CA VAL A 67 17.08 6.41 -8.18
C VAL A 67 17.21 4.88 -8.26
N VAL A 68 17.16 4.17 -7.14
CA VAL A 68 17.22 2.70 -7.12
C VAL A 68 16.01 2.08 -7.82
N LEU A 69 14.80 2.61 -7.61
CA LEU A 69 13.57 2.17 -8.30
C LEU A 69 13.60 2.36 -9.82
N ILE A 70 14.47 3.22 -10.33
CA ILE A 70 14.69 3.44 -11.76
C ILE A 70 15.86 2.60 -12.28
N VAL A 71 17.03 2.73 -11.64
CA VAL A 71 18.29 2.19 -12.15
C VAL A 71 18.31 0.66 -12.09
N VAL A 72 17.83 0.05 -11.00
CA VAL A 72 17.85 -1.41 -10.84
C VAL A 72 17.04 -2.14 -11.91
N PRO A 73 15.74 -1.84 -12.14
CA PRO A 73 14.99 -2.53 -13.18
C PRO A 73 15.54 -2.24 -14.58
N LEU A 74 16.00 -1.02 -14.87
CA LEU A 74 16.61 -0.71 -16.16
C LEU A 74 17.92 -1.47 -16.39
N TYR A 75 18.76 -1.59 -15.37
CA TYR A 75 20.00 -2.35 -15.45
C TYR A 75 19.73 -3.83 -15.76
N VAL A 76 18.76 -4.44 -15.06
CA VAL A 76 18.36 -5.84 -15.29
C VAL A 76 17.79 -6.03 -16.69
N LEU A 77 16.83 -5.19 -17.09
CA LEU A 77 16.23 -5.24 -18.42
C LEU A 77 17.25 -5.05 -19.54
N TYR A 78 18.20 -4.14 -19.35
CA TYR A 78 19.29 -3.93 -20.28
C TYR A 78 20.20 -5.16 -20.36
N GLY A 79 20.58 -5.75 -19.23
CA GLY A 79 21.39 -6.97 -19.20
C GLY A 79 20.72 -8.16 -19.89
N TRP A 80 19.40 -8.28 -19.79
CA TRP A 80 18.61 -9.33 -20.43
C TRP A 80 18.21 -9.02 -21.87
N GLN A 81 18.52 -7.82 -22.38
CA GLN A 81 18.00 -7.33 -23.67
C GLN A 81 16.46 -7.43 -23.76
N ALA A 82 15.78 -7.18 -22.64
CA ALA A 82 14.34 -7.37 -22.48
C ALA A 82 13.59 -6.03 -22.31
N ARG A 83 12.28 -6.05 -22.52
CA ARG A 83 11.38 -4.93 -22.24
C ARG A 83 10.61 -5.09 -20.94
N VAL A 84 10.09 -3.98 -20.43
CA VAL A 84 9.10 -4.01 -19.35
C VAL A 84 7.93 -4.92 -19.81
N GLY A 85 7.60 -5.93 -19.01
CA GLY A 85 6.61 -6.95 -19.34
C GLY A 85 7.19 -8.34 -19.64
N GLU A 86 8.48 -8.45 -19.94
CA GLU A 86 9.07 -9.70 -20.48
C GLU A 86 9.84 -10.55 -19.46
N GLY A 87 10.08 -10.03 -18.24
CA GLY A 87 10.79 -10.82 -17.22
C GLY A 87 10.91 -10.15 -15.86
N VAL A 88 11.09 -8.83 -15.82
CA VAL A 88 11.04 -8.08 -14.56
C VAL A 88 9.59 -7.82 -14.20
N GLN A 89 9.18 -8.33 -13.03
CA GLN A 89 7.81 -8.25 -12.57
C GLN A 89 7.66 -7.28 -11.38
N PRO A 90 6.49 -6.64 -11.21
CA PRO A 90 6.25 -5.62 -10.19
C PRO A 90 6.56 -6.09 -8.76
N ARG A 91 6.34 -7.37 -8.47
CA ARG A 91 6.61 -7.96 -7.14
C ARG A 91 8.07 -7.81 -6.69
N TYR A 92 9.02 -7.72 -7.63
CA TYR A 92 10.43 -7.53 -7.33
C TYR A 92 10.73 -6.11 -6.81
N LEU A 93 9.85 -5.14 -7.09
CA LEU A 93 9.99 -3.75 -6.66
C LEU A 93 9.19 -3.42 -5.40
N LEU A 94 8.28 -4.30 -4.96
CA LEU A 94 7.44 -4.06 -3.78
C LEU A 94 8.23 -3.70 -2.51
N PRO A 95 9.35 -4.35 -2.17
CA PRO A 95 10.13 -3.95 -1.00
C PRO A 95 10.62 -2.50 -1.09
N LEU A 96 11.08 -2.06 -2.26
CA LEU A 96 11.54 -0.69 -2.49
C LEU A 96 10.39 0.32 -2.45
N LEU A 97 9.21 -0.03 -2.98
CA LEU A 97 8.01 0.81 -2.88
C LEU A 97 7.55 0.98 -1.43
N LEU A 98 7.63 -0.08 -0.61
CA LEU A 98 7.31 0.00 0.81
C LEU A 98 8.34 0.82 1.60
N ILE A 99 9.62 0.73 1.26
CA ILE A 99 10.66 1.61 1.81
C ILE A 99 10.36 3.06 1.45
N LEU A 100 10.05 3.35 0.18
CA LEU A 100 9.67 4.69 -0.27
C LEU A 100 8.48 5.23 0.53
N LEU A 101 7.43 4.42 0.72
CA LEU A 101 6.25 4.76 1.48
C LEU A 101 6.56 5.02 2.97
N GLY A 102 7.36 4.15 3.59
CA GLY A 102 7.77 4.28 4.99
C GLY A 102 8.63 5.52 5.23
N VAL A 103 9.56 5.82 4.33
CA VAL A 103 10.39 7.03 4.40
C VAL A 103 9.53 8.27 4.12
N ALA A 104 8.60 8.22 3.17
CA ALA A 104 7.68 9.32 2.88
C ALA A 104 6.79 9.65 4.09
N THR A 105 6.37 8.66 4.86
CA THR A 105 5.59 8.85 6.08
C THR A 105 6.44 9.10 7.33
N TYR A 106 7.77 9.07 7.21
CA TYR A 106 8.65 9.38 8.33
C TYR A 106 8.60 10.87 8.72
N GLY A 107 8.60 11.13 10.03
CA GLY A 107 8.68 12.47 10.60
C GLY A 107 7.36 13.08 11.07
N PHE A 108 6.23 12.38 10.88
CA PHE A 108 4.99 12.75 11.57
C PHE A 108 5.10 12.38 13.05
N ALA A 109 4.84 13.36 13.93
CA ALA A 109 4.87 13.16 15.38
C ALA A 109 3.58 12.49 15.91
N ARG A 110 2.57 12.32 15.05
CA ARG A 110 1.28 11.71 15.39
C ARG A 110 1.18 10.34 14.75
N ASP A 111 0.71 9.36 15.51
CA ASP A 111 0.51 7.99 15.03
C ASP A 111 -0.43 7.94 13.81
N ASN A 112 -1.39 8.86 13.73
CA ASN A 112 -2.34 8.94 12.63
C ASN A 112 -1.81 9.66 11.37
N LEU A 113 -0.51 9.94 11.30
CA LEU A 113 0.15 10.64 10.20
C LEU A 113 -0.44 12.02 9.86
N GLY A 114 -1.27 12.59 10.74
CA GLY A 114 -1.98 13.85 10.49
C GLY A 114 -3.25 13.74 9.64
N PHE A 115 -3.65 12.55 9.18
CA PHE A 115 -4.90 12.36 8.45
C PHE A 115 -6.13 12.56 9.35
N THR A 116 -7.22 13.04 8.75
CA THR A 116 -8.52 13.03 9.43
C THR A 116 -9.07 11.61 9.55
N ARG A 117 -9.98 11.40 10.51
CA ARG A 117 -10.66 10.10 10.69
C ARG A 117 -11.27 9.57 9.40
N LEU A 118 -11.92 10.45 8.63
CA LEU A 118 -12.57 10.10 7.37
C LEU A 118 -11.55 9.75 6.28
N GLN A 119 -10.48 10.54 6.11
CA GLN A 119 -9.42 10.24 5.13
C GLN A 119 -8.81 8.85 5.37
N SER A 120 -8.42 8.56 6.61
CA SER A 120 -7.87 7.25 6.96
C SER A 120 -8.88 6.12 6.82
N ALA A 121 -10.15 6.37 7.17
CA ALA A 121 -11.21 5.37 6.99
C ALA A 121 -11.41 5.01 5.51
N VAL A 122 -11.40 6.00 4.61
CA VAL A 122 -11.51 5.79 3.16
C VAL A 122 -10.33 4.97 2.63
N ILE A 123 -9.09 5.31 3.03
CA ILE A 123 -7.89 4.54 2.63
C ILE A 123 -7.99 3.10 3.13
N PHE A 124 -8.28 2.90 4.41
CA PHE A 124 -8.33 1.54 4.99
C PHE A 124 -9.47 0.71 4.39
N PHE A 125 -10.63 1.32 4.15
CA PHE A 125 -11.73 0.67 3.45
C PHE A 125 -11.32 0.25 2.03
N GLY A 126 -10.69 1.15 1.26
CA GLY A 126 -10.21 0.85 -0.09
C GLY A 126 -9.19 -0.30 -0.11
N VAL A 127 -8.27 -0.32 0.85
CA VAL A 127 -7.26 -1.40 0.99
C VAL A 127 -7.92 -2.72 1.41
N ALA A 128 -8.88 -2.70 2.35
CA ALA A 128 -9.62 -3.89 2.77
C ALA A 128 -10.46 -4.49 1.63
N LEU A 129 -11.16 -3.63 0.88
CA LEU A 129 -11.96 -4.04 -0.28
C LEU A 129 -11.06 -4.60 -1.39
N SER A 130 -9.92 -3.96 -1.65
CA SER A 130 -8.92 -4.44 -2.60
C SER A 130 -8.41 -5.83 -2.23
N ASN A 131 -8.08 -6.06 -0.96
CA ASN A 131 -7.67 -7.36 -0.46
C ASN A 131 -8.75 -8.43 -0.67
N SER A 132 -10.00 -8.15 -0.31
CA SER A 132 -11.10 -9.11 -0.45
C SER A 132 -11.37 -9.49 -1.91
N LEU A 133 -11.38 -8.51 -2.83
CA LEU A 133 -11.57 -8.73 -4.27
C LEU A 133 -10.40 -9.50 -4.89
N ALA A 134 -9.17 -9.14 -4.55
CA ALA A 134 -7.98 -9.84 -5.02
C ALA A 134 -7.93 -11.28 -4.51
N LEU A 135 -8.28 -11.50 -3.22
CA LEU A 135 -8.36 -12.82 -2.61
C LEU A 135 -9.42 -13.69 -3.29
N HIS A 136 -10.61 -13.13 -3.55
CA HIS A 136 -11.69 -13.83 -4.25
C HIS A 136 -11.25 -14.35 -5.61
N ASN A 137 -10.71 -13.45 -6.45
CA ASN A 137 -10.29 -13.81 -7.81
C ASN A 137 -9.11 -14.80 -7.80
N ASN A 138 -8.19 -14.65 -6.84
CA ASN A 138 -7.10 -15.59 -6.66
C ASN A 138 -7.62 -16.98 -6.26
N MET A 139 -8.57 -17.06 -5.34
CA MET A 139 -9.21 -18.33 -4.98
C MET A 139 -9.93 -18.95 -6.18
N ARG A 140 -10.75 -18.17 -6.89
CA ARG A 140 -11.46 -18.63 -8.10
C ARG A 140 -10.53 -19.31 -9.10
N ARG A 141 -9.38 -18.68 -9.40
CA ARG A 141 -8.36 -19.22 -10.32
C ARG A 141 -7.95 -20.67 -10.00
N TYR A 142 -7.86 -21.02 -8.72
CA TYR A 142 -7.40 -22.33 -8.24
C TYR A 142 -8.54 -23.30 -7.88
N ILE A 143 -9.80 -22.87 -7.93
CA ILE A 143 -10.95 -23.70 -7.50
C ILE A 143 -11.82 -24.12 -8.67
N SER A 144 -12.13 -23.21 -9.58
CA SER A 144 -12.98 -23.48 -10.75
C SER A 144 -12.36 -22.97 -12.05
N GLY A 145 -11.16 -22.38 -11.95
CA GLY A 145 -10.56 -21.65 -13.04
C GLY A 145 -11.26 -20.31 -13.33
N LEU A 146 -10.89 -19.68 -14.44
CA LEU A 146 -11.42 -18.35 -14.81
C LEU A 146 -12.63 -18.41 -15.76
N GLY A 147 -13.08 -19.61 -16.15
CA GLY A 147 -14.13 -19.81 -17.16
C GLY A 147 -15.52 -19.31 -16.75
N ASP A 148 -15.89 -19.42 -15.47
CA ASP A 148 -17.24 -19.09 -14.99
C ASP A 148 -17.33 -17.74 -14.28
N ALA A 149 -18.07 -16.77 -14.83
CA ALA A 149 -18.18 -15.40 -14.30
C ALA A 149 -18.92 -15.22 -12.96
N GLY A 150 -19.32 -16.31 -12.29
CA GLY A 150 -20.08 -16.28 -11.05
C GLY A 150 -19.28 -15.79 -9.83
N PHE A 151 -19.97 -15.12 -8.88
CA PHE A 151 -19.37 -14.69 -7.62
C PHE A 151 -19.29 -15.82 -6.57
N ASN A 152 -20.15 -16.83 -6.66
CA ASN A 152 -20.19 -17.93 -5.71
C ASN A 152 -19.05 -18.91 -5.97
N LEU A 153 -18.01 -18.90 -5.12
CA LEU A 153 -16.87 -19.82 -5.22
C LEU A 153 -17.22 -21.30 -4.92
N ASN A 154 -18.42 -21.55 -4.38
CA ASN A 154 -18.90 -22.92 -4.15
C ASN A 154 -19.58 -23.50 -5.39
N ALA A 155 -19.80 -22.71 -6.45
CA ALA A 155 -20.28 -23.22 -7.73
C ALA A 155 -19.12 -23.89 -8.48
N ASN A 156 -19.37 -25.07 -9.05
CA ASN A 156 -18.38 -25.83 -9.83
C ASN A 156 -17.05 -26.02 -9.09
N ILE A 157 -17.16 -26.46 -7.83
CA ILE A 157 -16.04 -26.56 -6.89
C ILE A 157 -15.08 -27.72 -7.23
N GLU A 158 -13.84 -27.42 -7.64
CA GLU A 158 -12.74 -28.38 -7.77
C GLU A 158 -11.75 -28.22 -6.60
N TRP A 159 -12.29 -28.22 -5.38
CA TRP A 159 -11.54 -27.97 -4.16
C TRP A 159 -10.95 -29.24 -3.56
N TRP A 160 -9.63 -29.31 -3.50
CA TRP A 160 -8.87 -30.46 -3.01
C TRP A 160 -8.77 -30.63 -1.48
N TRP A 161 -9.12 -29.64 -0.64
CA TRP A 161 -9.06 -29.84 0.81
C TRP A 161 -10.29 -30.57 1.34
N ASN A 162 -10.07 -31.72 1.96
CA ASN A 162 -11.11 -32.48 2.66
C ASN A 162 -11.34 -31.92 4.07
N MET A 163 -11.97 -30.74 4.17
CA MET A 163 -12.29 -30.07 5.43
C MET A 163 -13.71 -29.48 5.40
N PRO A 164 -14.36 -29.31 6.56
CA PRO A 164 -15.76 -28.84 6.62
C PRO A 164 -15.92 -27.32 6.37
N LEU A 165 -14.94 -26.66 5.75
CA LEU A 165 -15.01 -25.23 5.40
C LEU A 165 -15.15 -25.08 3.89
N SER A 166 -16.21 -24.40 3.46
CA SER A 166 -16.42 -24.10 2.03
C SER A 166 -15.51 -22.95 1.56
N PRO A 167 -15.19 -22.89 0.25
CA PRO A 167 -14.48 -21.77 -0.35
C PRO A 167 -15.00 -20.40 0.05
N MET A 168 -16.32 -20.21 0.05
CA MET A 168 -16.93 -18.95 0.42
C MET A 168 -16.68 -18.60 1.89
N ILE A 169 -16.65 -19.59 2.79
CA ILE A 169 -16.33 -19.37 4.21
C ILE A 169 -14.87 -18.97 4.38
N VAL A 170 -13.95 -19.63 3.66
CA VAL A 170 -12.52 -19.32 3.72
C VAL A 170 -12.26 -17.90 3.19
N TRP A 171 -12.86 -17.55 2.05
CA TRP A 171 -12.78 -16.20 1.49
C TRP A 171 -13.35 -15.14 2.43
N ALA A 172 -14.56 -15.36 2.95
CA ALA A 172 -15.22 -14.42 3.85
C ALA A 172 -14.44 -14.26 5.15
N GLY A 173 -13.95 -15.36 5.72
CA GLY A 173 -13.12 -15.35 6.93
C GLY A 173 -11.80 -14.61 6.74
N GLY A 174 -11.08 -14.86 5.64
CA GLY A 174 -9.83 -14.16 5.33
C GLY A 174 -10.05 -12.66 5.10
N SER A 175 -11.09 -12.31 4.35
CA SER A 175 -11.49 -10.92 4.08
C SER A 175 -11.88 -10.19 5.36
N ALA A 176 -12.68 -10.83 6.22
CA ALA A 176 -13.10 -10.28 7.51
C ALA A 176 -11.93 -10.12 8.47
N ALA A 177 -11.03 -11.10 8.57
CA ALA A 177 -9.84 -11.02 9.42
C ALA A 177 -8.95 -9.83 9.02
N PHE A 178 -8.69 -9.64 7.73
CA PHE A 178 -7.90 -8.51 7.24
C PHE A 178 -8.60 -7.17 7.47
N ALA A 179 -9.91 -7.08 7.21
CA ALA A 179 -10.70 -5.88 7.47
C ALA A 179 -10.75 -5.51 8.96
N LEU A 180 -10.90 -6.50 9.85
CA LEU A 180 -10.91 -6.31 11.30
C LEU A 180 -9.54 -5.89 11.82
N MET A 181 -8.45 -6.42 11.27
CA MET A 181 -7.09 -5.96 11.59
C MET A 181 -6.92 -4.48 11.25
N LEU A 182 -7.35 -4.06 10.04
CA LEU A 182 -7.29 -2.65 9.64
C LEU A 182 -8.23 -1.76 10.47
N LEU A 183 -9.42 -2.24 10.81
CA LEU A 183 -10.34 -1.54 11.71
C LEU A 183 -9.73 -1.37 13.11
N GLY A 184 -9.11 -2.42 13.66
CA GLY A 184 -8.41 -2.37 14.94
C GLY A 184 -7.28 -1.35 14.92
N LEU A 185 -6.48 -1.34 13.85
CA LEU A 185 -5.44 -0.32 13.63
C LEU A 185 -6.06 1.08 13.58
N TRP A 186 -7.15 1.29 12.84
CA TRP A 186 -7.81 2.59 12.74
C TRP A 186 -8.32 3.09 14.10
N LEU A 187 -8.96 2.22 14.88
CA LEU A 187 -9.43 2.54 16.23
C LEU A 187 -8.26 2.88 17.16
N TRP A 188 -7.14 2.18 17.02
CA TRP A 188 -5.91 2.45 17.79
C TRP A 188 -5.27 3.80 17.42
N LEU A 189 -5.30 4.16 16.14
CA LEU A 189 -4.82 5.47 15.64
C LEU A 189 -5.75 6.63 16.04
N TYR A 190 -7.04 6.36 16.26
CA TYR A 190 -8.05 7.37 16.57
C TYR A 190 -8.89 7.00 17.82
N PRO A 191 -8.28 6.88 19.00
CA PRO A 191 -9.01 6.57 20.23
C PRO A 191 -10.12 7.60 20.49
N LYS A 192 -11.24 7.14 21.06
CA LYS A 192 -12.31 8.02 21.55
C LYS A 192 -11.87 8.57 22.91
N GLY A 193 -11.53 9.86 22.96
CA GLY A 193 -11.05 10.55 24.17
C GLY A 193 -9.66 11.14 23.95
N GLU A 194 -9.42 12.33 24.49
CA GLU A 194 -8.13 13.01 24.44
C GLU A 194 -7.06 12.11 25.08
N ARG A 195 -5.93 11.89 24.39
CA ARG A 195 -4.75 11.36 25.06
C ARG A 195 -4.32 12.42 26.09
N PRO A 196 -4.29 12.14 27.41
CA PRO A 196 -3.74 13.07 28.37
C PRO A 196 -2.22 13.10 28.16
N GLY A 197 -1.72 14.07 27.40
CA GLY A 197 -0.28 14.14 27.19
C GLY A 197 0.17 14.96 26.00
N LEU A 198 0.00 16.28 26.07
CA LEU A 198 1.00 17.24 25.59
C LEU A 198 0.76 18.62 26.25
N ARG A 199 0.68 18.64 27.60
CA ARG A 199 0.91 19.85 28.41
C ARG A 199 2.39 20.26 28.42
N VAL A 200 3.12 20.08 27.31
CA VAL A 200 4.54 20.51 27.24
C VAL A 200 4.65 22.03 27.01
N THR A 201 3.55 22.71 26.67
CA THR A 201 3.55 24.17 26.51
C THR A 201 3.18 24.96 27.75
N ALA A 202 2.62 24.34 28.81
CA ALA A 202 2.25 25.05 30.03
C ALA A 202 3.39 25.14 31.05
N ALA A 203 4.21 24.08 31.18
CA ALA A 203 5.34 24.07 32.10
C ALA A 203 6.52 24.94 31.61
N ALA A 204 6.75 25.02 30.29
CA ALA A 204 7.81 25.85 29.71
C ALA A 204 7.54 27.36 29.78
N ARG A 205 6.29 27.78 30.10
CA ARG A 205 5.93 29.19 30.27
C ARG A 205 5.99 29.65 31.74
N ALA A 206 6.04 28.72 32.68
CA ALA A 206 6.13 29.01 34.11
C ALA A 206 7.55 29.34 34.58
N ASP A 207 8.57 29.07 33.75
CA ASP A 207 10.00 29.22 34.09
C ASP A 207 10.66 30.45 33.44
N GLN A 208 9.87 31.36 32.84
CA GLN A 208 10.39 32.66 32.42
C GLN A 208 10.30 33.64 33.60
N PRO A 209 11.42 34.12 34.17
CA PRO A 209 11.37 35.17 35.18
C PRO A 209 10.73 36.42 34.58
N GLN A 210 9.70 36.94 35.26
CA GLN A 210 9.06 38.20 34.93
C GLN A 210 10.13 39.30 34.85
N ALA A 211 10.34 39.85 33.65
CA ALA A 211 11.15 41.04 33.48
C ALA A 211 10.50 42.17 34.28
N THR A 212 11.21 42.66 35.29
CA THR A 212 10.82 43.80 36.11
C THR A 212 10.76 45.05 35.23
N PRO A 213 9.72 45.90 35.34
CA PRO A 213 9.74 47.19 34.67
C PRO A 213 10.75 48.08 35.38
N GLN A 214 11.75 48.58 34.64
CA GLN A 214 12.64 49.64 35.14
C GLN A 214 11.90 50.99 35.13
N PRO A 215 12.15 51.85 36.13
CA PRO A 215 11.49 53.15 36.30
C PRO A 215 11.90 54.20 35.26
#